data_AF-A0A0W0Y3T5-F1
#
_entry.id   AF-A0A0W0Y3T5-F1
#
_cell.length_a   1.000
_cell.length_b   1.000
_cell.length_c   1.000
_cell.angle_alpha   90.00
_cell.angle_beta   90.00
_cell.angle_gamma   90.00
#
_symmetry.space_group_name_H-M   'P 1'
#
loop_
_entity.id
_entity.type
_entity.pdbx_description
1 polymer ?
#
loop_
_entity_poly.entity_id
_entity_poly.type
_entity_poly.pdbx_seq_one_letter_code
_entity_poly.pdbx_strand_id
1 'polypeptide(L)'
;MPRYTAIHIRQAQHYRPQRLTREEIAQRIGAGDFSHEAFLDFPTEEEVRDVLIEWTMIPGIQTVMVRYELLNNDDYRILGFADIDDMLHYDFAEPPCFPSTYVRGLEGRRMQPRRPELPAGLVITPTAPVTPPVLLNTGQSTHTASVHKSVTESLQRLHHRYSRINIDANINAIKEFAKRITALNFPDTSQLEREAAIRFIARMDLLFNNKEVGSNLTIKHILALIWEAGHDQKTDALKCDIQTVEESFIKHLYEIQRGYNLDSQGRDLGDNDKPICVGGTINKLTDTLNAGIHDDVEIIYITRETASEKLKALGKEKAVEFVMGSSQKESLLFLIDQSKTADQIPTWDIPDLILDSIREEVKKSFVEEFESSLMPAVLEEIFSQFSYISFDEKNYNQMREEKSAVDKVVIDEKADIDEVVIGTNVKNSSQTAASNNSSSAEQPANQRVRLTAKKPSLSISDSELQSLESKPVQSRQKSMGMFGFFRGFNPCATTSRDVELPRFRQN
;
A
#
# COMPACT_ATOMS: atom_id res chain seq x y z
N MET A 1 -21.75 42.36 20.42
CA MET A 1 -21.51 41.18 21.27
C MET A 1 -20.75 40.18 20.42
N PRO A 2 -19.63 39.64 20.90
CA PRO A 2 -18.89 38.63 20.17
C PRO A 2 -19.75 37.40 19.96
N ARG A 3 -19.56 36.75 18.81
CA ARG A 3 -20.17 35.50 18.40
C ARG A 3 -19.06 34.50 18.09
N TYR A 4 -19.40 33.23 18.01
CA TYR A 4 -18.44 32.14 17.85
C TYR A 4 -18.83 31.24 16.68
N THR A 5 -17.83 30.77 15.95
CA THR A 5 -17.99 29.83 14.83
C THR A 5 -16.78 28.90 14.76
N ALA A 6 -16.83 27.89 13.89
CA ALA A 6 -15.66 27.11 13.53
C ALA A 6 -15.20 27.44 12.10
N ILE A 7 -13.89 27.42 11.89
CA ILE A 7 -13.30 27.46 10.56
C ILE A 7 -12.33 26.29 10.42
N HIS A 8 -12.08 25.92 9.17
CA HIS A 8 -11.13 24.90 8.79
C HIS A 8 -9.96 25.53 8.05
N ILE A 9 -8.76 25.20 8.48
CA ILE A 9 -7.51 25.61 7.85
C ILE A 9 -6.84 24.38 7.26
N ARG A 10 -6.67 24.37 5.93
CA ARG A 10 -6.04 23.26 5.22
C ARG A 10 -4.53 23.30 5.46
N GLN A 11 -3.94 22.22 5.95
CA GLN A 11 -2.49 22.12 5.99
C GLN A 11 -1.97 21.94 4.55
N ALA A 12 -0.90 22.68 4.20
CA ALA A 12 -0.22 22.43 2.93
C ALA A 12 0.29 20.98 2.96
N GLN A 13 0.12 20.25 1.86
CA GLN A 13 0.22 18.78 1.74
C GLN A 13 1.62 18.19 2.05
N HIS A 14 2.14 18.42 3.25
CA HIS A 14 3.35 17.78 3.73
C HIS A 14 2.95 16.66 4.68
N TYR A 15 3.42 15.46 4.34
CA TYR A 15 3.03 14.14 4.83
C TYR A 15 3.34 13.85 6.31
N ARG A 16 3.46 14.89 7.14
CA ARG A 16 3.44 14.74 8.59
C ARG A 16 2.30 15.61 9.14
N PRO A 17 1.51 15.11 10.11
CA PRO A 17 0.56 15.92 10.85
C PRO A 17 1.35 16.90 11.73
N GLN A 18 1.92 17.93 11.11
CA GLN A 18 2.52 19.03 11.84
C GLN A 18 1.39 20.02 12.10
N ARG A 19 0.98 20.06 13.37
CA ARG A 19 0.01 21.02 13.86
C ARG A 19 0.52 22.43 13.55
N LEU A 20 -0.33 23.26 12.95
CA LEU A 20 0.03 24.65 12.67
C LEU A 20 0.25 25.37 14.00
N THR A 21 1.27 26.21 14.03
CA THR A 21 1.49 27.13 15.15
C THR A 21 0.38 28.18 15.18
N ARG A 22 0.21 28.86 16.32
CA ARG A 22 -0.79 29.94 16.42
C ARG A 22 -0.45 31.09 15.48
N GLU A 23 0.82 31.37 15.28
CA GLU A 23 1.30 32.37 14.33
C GLU A 23 0.92 32.00 12.89
N GLU A 24 1.06 30.74 12.50
CA GLU A 24 0.65 30.24 11.18
C GLU A 24 -0.87 30.30 11.00
N ILE A 25 -1.64 29.91 12.03
CA ILE A 25 -3.11 30.04 12.03
C ILE A 25 -3.52 31.50 11.89
N ALA A 26 -2.94 32.40 12.68
CA ALA A 26 -3.21 33.82 12.64
C ALA A 26 -2.90 34.42 11.26
N GLN A 27 -1.77 34.03 10.66
CA GLN A 27 -1.37 34.46 9.32
C GLN A 27 -2.37 34.00 8.26
N ARG A 28 -2.81 32.74 8.31
CA ARG A 28 -3.79 32.18 7.36
C ARG A 28 -5.16 32.80 7.52
N ILE A 29 -5.63 33.00 8.76
CA ILE A 29 -6.86 33.75 9.02
C ILE A 29 -6.74 35.15 8.43
N GLY A 30 -5.66 35.89 8.72
CA GLY A 30 -5.43 37.24 8.19
C GLY A 30 -5.38 37.30 6.67
N ALA A 31 -4.87 36.27 6.00
CA ALA A 31 -4.84 36.14 4.55
C ALA A 31 -6.17 35.68 3.93
N GLY A 32 -7.15 35.26 4.76
CA GLY A 32 -8.39 34.66 4.28
C GLY A 32 -8.24 33.22 3.78
N ASP A 33 -7.17 32.52 4.15
CA ASP A 33 -6.92 31.13 3.76
C ASP A 33 -7.55 30.13 4.75
N PHE A 34 -8.88 30.14 4.79
CA PHE A 34 -9.68 29.23 5.58
C PHE A 34 -11.05 29.00 4.94
N SER A 35 -11.69 27.88 5.26
CA SER A 35 -13.10 27.65 4.92
C SER A 35 -13.98 27.80 6.15
N HIS A 36 -14.96 28.71 6.06
CA HIS A 36 -15.96 28.92 7.10
C HIS A 36 -17.06 27.86 7.04
N GLU A 37 -17.37 27.30 8.20
CA GLU A 37 -18.47 26.35 8.38
C GLU A 37 -19.79 27.11 8.52
N ALA A 38 -20.61 27.05 7.47
CA ALA A 38 -21.74 27.96 7.30
C ALA A 38 -22.89 27.74 8.30
N PHE A 39 -22.91 26.60 9.00
CA PHE A 39 -23.97 26.22 9.93
C PHE A 39 -23.69 26.58 11.40
N LEU A 40 -22.50 27.11 11.68
CA LEU A 40 -22.02 27.28 13.05
C LEU A 40 -21.96 28.76 13.40
N ASP A 41 -23.04 29.31 13.95
CA ASP A 41 -23.04 30.67 14.51
C ASP A 41 -23.67 30.65 15.91
N PHE A 42 -22.84 30.83 16.93
CA PHE A 42 -23.23 30.65 18.31
C PHE A 42 -23.02 31.93 19.15
N PRO A 43 -23.91 32.19 20.11
CA PRO A 43 -23.77 33.29 21.05
C PRO A 43 -22.67 33.05 22.09
N THR A 44 -22.30 31.80 22.36
CA THR A 44 -21.35 31.43 23.42
C THR A 44 -20.27 30.48 22.91
N GLU A 45 -19.12 30.51 23.59
CA GLU A 45 -17.99 29.61 23.31
C GLU A 45 -18.33 28.14 23.61
N GLU A 46 -19.11 27.91 24.66
CA GLU A 46 -19.48 26.57 25.14
C GLU A 46 -20.35 25.84 24.11
N GLU A 47 -21.28 26.53 23.45
CA GLU A 47 -22.13 25.93 22.41
C GLU A 47 -21.34 25.50 21.17
N VAL A 48 -20.34 26.28 20.72
CA VAL A 48 -19.45 25.83 19.63
C VAL A 48 -18.68 24.60 20.05
N ARG A 49 -18.16 24.61 21.27
CA ARG A 49 -17.33 23.52 21.78
C ARG A 49 -18.12 22.21 21.87
N ASP A 50 -19.34 22.25 22.36
CA ASP A 50 -20.20 21.07 22.48
C ASP A 50 -20.45 20.45 21.09
N VAL A 51 -20.66 21.27 20.07
CA VAL A 51 -20.80 20.78 18.69
C VAL A 51 -19.50 20.22 18.15
N LEU A 52 -18.37 20.89 18.38
CA LEU A 52 -17.07 20.46 17.87
C LEU A 52 -16.52 19.20 18.55
N ILE A 53 -16.88 18.91 19.80
CA ILE A 53 -16.49 17.67 20.49
C ILE A 53 -17.07 16.44 19.78
N GLU A 54 -18.25 16.56 19.18
CA GLU A 54 -18.88 15.46 18.44
C GLU A 54 -18.32 15.29 17.02
N TRP A 55 -17.47 16.20 16.55
CA TRP A 55 -16.95 16.19 15.19
C TRP A 55 -15.75 15.27 15.04
N THR A 56 -15.76 14.51 13.94
CA THR A 56 -14.63 13.64 13.59
C THR A 56 -13.50 14.49 13.01
N MET A 57 -12.33 14.46 13.64
CA MET A 57 -11.14 15.17 13.13
C MET A 57 -10.74 14.62 11.77
N ILE A 58 -10.71 15.49 10.75
CA ILE A 58 -10.29 15.13 9.39
C ILE A 58 -8.77 15.31 9.29
N PRO A 59 -8.00 14.25 8.94
CA PRO A 59 -6.55 14.37 8.76
C PRO A 59 -6.17 15.47 7.76
N GLY A 60 -5.21 16.32 8.11
CA GLY A 60 -4.74 17.43 7.26
C GLY A 60 -5.60 18.70 7.31
N ILE A 61 -6.67 18.71 8.11
CA ILE A 61 -7.48 19.89 8.37
C ILE A 61 -7.37 20.24 9.85
N GLN A 62 -6.95 21.46 10.15
CA GLN A 62 -6.98 21.98 11.51
C GLN A 62 -8.26 22.81 11.69
N THR A 63 -9.13 22.36 12.57
CA THR A 63 -10.35 23.08 12.93
C THR A 63 -10.04 24.00 14.10
N VAL A 64 -10.38 25.27 13.96
CA VAL A 64 -10.21 26.27 15.01
C VAL A 64 -11.52 27.00 15.27
N MET A 65 -11.78 27.27 16.53
CA MET A 65 -12.92 28.08 16.96
C MET A 65 -12.54 29.55 16.83
N VAL A 66 -13.41 30.35 16.24
CA VAL A 66 -13.16 31.77 15.96
C VAL A 66 -14.17 32.62 16.72
N ARG A 67 -13.66 33.63 17.42
CA ARG A 67 -14.45 34.68 18.06
C ARG A 67 -14.51 35.90 17.14
N TYR A 68 -15.71 36.35 16.78
CA TYR A 68 -15.89 37.43 15.82
C TYR A 68 -17.02 38.39 16.21
N GLU A 69 -17.08 39.55 15.56
CA GLU A 69 -18.20 40.49 15.63
C GLU A 69 -18.77 40.78 14.25
N LEU A 70 -20.09 40.93 14.18
CA LEU A 70 -20.78 41.43 13.00
C LEU A 70 -20.76 42.96 13.01
N LEU A 71 -20.27 43.56 11.94
CA LEU A 71 -20.24 44.99 11.71
C LEU A 71 -21.56 45.46 11.06
N ASN A 72 -21.84 46.76 11.13
CA ASN A 72 -23.09 47.36 10.63
C ASN A 72 -23.28 47.21 9.10
N ASN A 73 -22.21 47.00 8.36
CA ASN A 73 -22.22 46.75 6.92
C ASN A 73 -22.31 45.25 6.59
N ASP A 74 -22.68 44.43 7.58
CA ASP A 74 -22.70 42.98 7.51
C ASP A 74 -21.31 42.33 7.35
N ASP A 75 -20.20 43.05 7.46
CA ASP A 75 -18.87 42.42 7.46
C ASP A 75 -18.59 41.73 8.80
N TYR A 76 -17.68 40.77 8.78
CA TYR A 76 -17.16 40.09 9.96
C TYR A 76 -15.84 40.71 10.38
N ARG A 77 -15.66 40.91 11.68
CA ARG A 77 -14.37 41.23 12.29
C ARG A 77 -13.96 40.07 13.18
N ILE A 78 -12.90 39.35 12.82
CA ILE A 78 -12.40 38.24 13.63
C ILE A 78 -11.52 38.80 14.77
N LEU A 79 -12.01 38.70 16.00
CA LEU A 79 -11.33 39.21 17.19
C LEU A 79 -10.18 38.29 17.65
N GLY A 80 -10.35 36.98 17.48
CA GLY A 80 -9.40 35.97 17.93
C GLY A 80 -9.84 34.56 17.57
N PHE A 81 -9.03 33.57 17.93
CA PHE A 81 -9.34 32.16 17.77
C PHE A 81 -8.82 31.33 18.94
N ALA A 82 -9.33 30.12 19.10
CA ALA A 82 -8.80 29.09 19.99
C ALA A 82 -8.71 27.78 19.22
N ASP A 83 -7.60 27.07 19.40
CA ASP A 83 -7.46 25.71 18.89
C ASP A 83 -8.24 24.76 19.79
N ILE A 84 -9.02 23.85 19.20
CA ILE A 84 -9.92 22.95 19.93
C ILE A 84 -9.16 22.01 20.86
N ASP A 85 -7.94 21.63 20.48
CA ASP A 85 -7.17 20.64 21.21
C ASP A 85 -6.57 21.20 22.51
N ASP A 86 -6.19 22.49 22.53
CA ASP A 86 -5.54 23.12 23.69
C ASP A 86 -6.35 24.24 24.35
N MET A 87 -7.40 24.72 23.68
CA MET A 87 -8.29 25.81 24.10
C MET A 87 -7.55 27.10 24.48
N LEU A 88 -6.34 27.31 23.97
CA LEU A 88 -5.57 28.52 24.26
C LEU A 88 -5.93 29.61 23.26
N HIS A 89 -6.50 30.70 23.78
CA HIS A 89 -6.94 31.84 23.00
C HIS A 89 -5.78 32.63 22.40
N TYR A 90 -5.96 33.06 21.16
CA TYR A 90 -5.14 34.01 20.45
C TYR A 90 -6.02 35.22 20.09
N ASP A 91 -5.61 36.41 20.51
CA ASP A 91 -6.30 37.66 20.19
C ASP A 91 -5.50 38.45 19.15
N PHE A 92 -6.19 38.88 18.09
CA PHE A 92 -5.57 39.72 17.06
C PHE A 92 -5.35 41.14 17.61
N ALA A 93 -4.11 41.63 17.50
CA ALA A 93 -3.82 43.05 17.79
C ALA A 93 -4.57 43.97 16.81
N GLU A 94 -4.66 43.58 15.54
CA GLU A 94 -5.44 44.22 14.50
C GLU A 94 -6.42 43.19 13.90
N PRO A 95 -7.68 43.14 14.38
CA PRO A 95 -8.68 42.18 13.94
C PRO A 95 -8.95 42.24 12.42
N PRO A 96 -8.69 41.17 11.66
CA PRO A 96 -8.97 41.16 10.22
C PRO A 96 -10.47 41.22 9.95
N CYS A 97 -10.85 41.92 8.88
CA CYS A 97 -12.24 42.10 8.48
C CYS A 97 -12.52 41.41 7.13
N PHE A 98 -13.65 40.71 7.04
CA PHE A 98 -14.06 39.96 5.86
C PHE A 98 -15.50 40.28 5.48
N PRO A 99 -15.82 40.35 4.18
CA PRO A 99 -17.21 40.51 3.75
C PRO A 99 -18.06 39.29 4.12
N SER A 100 -19.32 39.50 4.50
CA SER A 100 -20.29 38.42 4.60
C SER A 100 -21.11 38.26 3.33
N THR A 101 -21.54 37.03 3.09
CA THR A 101 -22.63 36.75 2.16
C THR A 101 -23.71 35.95 2.89
N TYR A 102 -24.95 36.43 2.81
CA TYR A 102 -26.11 35.66 3.28
C TYR A 102 -26.44 34.60 2.23
N VAL A 103 -26.39 33.32 2.63
CA VAL A 103 -26.66 32.20 1.72
C VAL A 103 -28.08 31.72 1.97
N ARG A 104 -29.02 32.13 1.10
CA ARG A 104 -30.46 31.90 1.25
C ARG A 104 -30.86 30.40 1.37
N GLY A 105 -30.01 29.46 0.96
CA GLY A 105 -30.27 28.02 1.07
C GLY A 105 -29.85 27.37 2.40
N LEU A 106 -29.06 28.06 3.22
CA LEU A 106 -28.52 27.53 4.48
C LEU A 106 -29.11 28.22 5.71
N GLU A 107 -30.03 29.18 5.50
CA GLU A 107 -30.57 30.10 6.51
C GLU A 107 -29.51 30.81 7.37
N GLY A 108 -28.25 30.82 6.91
CA GLY A 108 -27.09 31.32 7.63
C GLY A 108 -26.25 32.29 6.81
N ARG A 109 -25.42 33.08 7.50
CA ARG A 109 -24.42 33.95 6.88
C ARG A 109 -23.09 33.21 6.82
N ARG A 110 -22.37 33.35 5.71
CA ARG A 110 -21.03 32.78 5.52
C ARG A 110 -19.98 33.88 5.47
N MET A 111 -18.87 33.71 6.20
CA MET A 111 -17.66 34.50 6.00
C MET A 111 -17.10 34.14 4.62
N GLN A 112 -17.00 35.12 3.73
CA GLN A 112 -16.38 34.90 2.42
C GLN A 112 -15.03 35.61 2.43
N PRO A 113 -13.96 34.95 2.90
CA PRO A 113 -12.63 35.54 2.77
C PRO A 113 -12.36 35.74 1.27
N ARG A 114 -12.39 37.00 0.82
CA ARG A 114 -11.87 37.34 -0.50
C ARG A 114 -10.36 37.10 -0.41
N ARG A 115 -9.85 36.14 -1.17
CA ARG A 115 -8.41 36.06 -1.40
C ARG A 115 -7.97 37.44 -1.89
N PRO A 116 -7.02 38.13 -1.21
CA PRO A 116 -6.45 39.33 -1.77
C PRO A 116 -5.93 38.97 -3.16
N GLU A 117 -6.39 39.67 -4.19
CA GLU A 117 -5.80 39.58 -5.52
C GLU A 117 -4.30 39.86 -5.35
N LEU A 118 -3.45 38.86 -5.65
CA LEU A 118 -2.01 38.99 -5.51
C LEU A 118 -1.55 40.21 -6.32
N PRO A 119 -0.81 41.15 -5.73
CA PRO A 119 -0.20 42.22 -6.49
C PRO A 119 0.73 41.59 -7.54
N ALA A 120 0.55 41.99 -8.80
CA ALA A 120 1.35 41.50 -9.90
C ALA A 120 2.85 41.77 -9.64
N GLY A 121 3.65 40.72 -9.42
CA GLY A 121 5.12 40.82 -9.56
C GLY A 121 6.04 40.22 -8.49
N LEU A 122 5.58 39.44 -7.51
CA LEU A 122 6.49 38.81 -6.54
C LEU A 122 6.98 37.43 -7.00
N VAL A 123 8.21 37.40 -7.52
CA VAL A 123 8.97 36.18 -7.85
C VAL A 123 9.69 35.69 -6.59
N ILE A 124 9.31 34.51 -6.09
CA ILE A 124 10.02 33.81 -5.02
C ILE A 124 10.87 32.71 -5.67
N THR A 125 12.19 32.75 -5.44
CA THR A 125 13.15 31.74 -5.90
C THR A 125 13.11 30.52 -4.97
N PRO A 126 12.84 29.28 -5.44
CA PRO A 126 12.84 28.11 -4.57
C PRO A 126 14.23 27.48 -4.50
N THR A 127 14.72 27.27 -3.27
CA THR A 127 15.74 26.25 -2.99
C THR A 127 15.06 24.90 -2.80
N ALA A 128 15.50 23.90 -3.56
CA ALA A 128 14.94 22.56 -3.57
C ALA A 128 15.11 21.84 -2.21
N PRO A 129 14.03 21.27 -1.63
CA PRO A 129 14.16 20.33 -0.52
C PRO A 129 14.27 18.90 -1.05
N VAL A 130 15.31 18.20 -0.60
CA VAL A 130 15.47 16.75 -0.76
C VAL A 130 14.47 16.08 0.19
N THR A 131 13.47 15.40 -0.38
CA THR A 131 12.48 14.64 0.38
C THR A 131 13.12 13.35 0.90
N PRO A 132 13.16 13.09 2.21
CA PRO A 132 13.62 11.80 2.74
C PRO A 132 12.62 10.69 2.38
N PRO A 133 13.08 9.43 2.24
CA PRO A 133 12.22 8.31 1.88
C PRO A 133 11.11 8.10 2.92
N VAL A 134 9.88 7.93 2.43
CA VAL A 134 8.68 7.68 3.23
C VAL A 134 8.72 6.26 3.75
N LEU A 135 8.64 6.09 5.07
CA LEU A 135 8.52 4.79 5.73
C LEU A 135 7.06 4.34 5.70
N LEU A 136 6.67 3.65 4.63
CA LEU A 136 5.38 2.97 4.53
C LEU A 136 5.42 1.68 5.37
N ASN A 137 4.35 1.37 6.10
CA ASN A 137 4.08 0.07 6.76
C ASN A 137 4.66 -0.18 8.18
N THR A 138 4.49 0.72 9.15
CA THR A 138 5.00 0.50 10.52
C THR A 138 4.16 -0.41 11.44
N GLY A 139 3.14 -1.11 10.94
CA GLY A 139 2.34 -1.99 11.82
C GLY A 139 1.15 -2.72 11.18
N GLN A 140 1.25 -3.15 9.92
CA GLN A 140 0.11 -3.76 9.23
C GLN A 140 -0.09 -5.24 9.59
N SER A 141 -1.37 -5.65 9.68
CA SER A 141 -1.76 -7.06 9.73
C SER A 141 -1.29 -7.77 8.46
N THR A 142 -0.45 -8.78 8.63
CA THR A 142 0.04 -9.64 7.54
C THR A 142 -1.03 -10.59 6.99
N HIS A 143 -2.29 -10.45 7.41
CA HIS A 143 -3.41 -11.34 7.04
C HIS A 143 -4.28 -10.84 5.89
N THR A 144 -3.86 -9.82 5.14
CA THR A 144 -4.64 -9.35 3.97
C THR A 144 -4.49 -10.32 2.80
N ALA A 145 -5.55 -10.47 1.99
CA ALA A 145 -5.52 -11.34 0.81
C ALA A 145 -4.40 -10.95 -0.18
N SER A 146 -4.11 -9.64 -0.30
CA SER A 146 -3.05 -9.12 -1.17
C SER A 146 -1.65 -9.58 -0.74
N VAL A 147 -1.38 -9.59 0.56
CA VAL A 147 -0.10 -10.08 1.11
C VAL A 147 0.04 -11.56 0.81
N HIS A 148 -1.00 -12.37 1.05
CA HIS A 148 -0.95 -13.80 0.75
C HIS A 148 -0.72 -14.10 -0.74
N LYS A 149 -1.37 -13.34 -1.64
CA LYS A 149 -1.19 -13.48 -3.09
C LYS A 149 0.24 -13.12 -3.52
N SER A 150 0.74 -11.96 -3.12
CA SER A 150 2.09 -11.50 -3.48
C SER A 150 3.20 -12.36 -2.87
N VAL A 151 3.01 -12.87 -1.66
CA VAL A 151 3.88 -13.88 -1.03
C VAL A 151 3.89 -15.17 -1.85
N THR A 152 2.71 -15.67 -2.25
CA THR A 152 2.59 -16.87 -3.10
C THR A 152 3.39 -16.70 -4.40
N GLU A 153 3.18 -15.59 -5.10
CA GLU A 153 3.85 -15.30 -6.37
C GLU A 153 5.36 -15.17 -6.19
N SER A 154 5.81 -14.48 -5.14
CA SER A 154 7.24 -14.36 -4.80
C SER A 154 7.90 -15.71 -4.51
N LEU A 155 7.23 -16.57 -3.73
CA LEU A 155 7.71 -17.92 -3.43
C LEU A 155 7.76 -18.80 -4.68
N GLN A 156 6.79 -18.68 -5.59
CA GLN A 156 6.80 -19.40 -6.86
C GLN A 156 7.95 -18.95 -7.76
N ARG A 157 8.24 -17.65 -7.85
CA ARG A 157 9.39 -17.11 -8.60
C ARG A 157 10.72 -17.60 -8.02
N LEU A 158 10.89 -17.49 -6.70
CA LEU A 158 12.08 -18.02 -6.01
C LEU A 158 12.25 -19.51 -6.27
N HIS A 159 11.19 -20.31 -6.08
CA HIS A 159 11.27 -21.75 -6.31
C HIS A 159 11.58 -22.11 -7.76
N HIS A 160 11.09 -21.32 -8.72
CA HIS A 160 11.44 -21.51 -10.13
C HIS A 160 12.93 -21.24 -10.38
N ARG A 161 13.45 -20.10 -9.91
CA ARG A 161 14.87 -19.72 -10.05
C ARG A 161 15.80 -20.71 -9.36
N TYR A 162 15.45 -21.09 -8.13
CA TYR A 162 16.23 -21.95 -7.25
C TYR A 162 15.70 -23.40 -7.23
N SER A 163 15.29 -23.93 -8.37
CA SER A 163 14.66 -25.26 -8.48
C SER A 163 15.56 -26.45 -8.10
N ARG A 164 16.88 -26.24 -7.98
CA ARG A 164 17.88 -27.29 -7.69
C ARG A 164 18.58 -27.13 -6.34
N ILE A 165 17.95 -26.42 -5.40
CA ILE A 165 18.55 -26.21 -4.07
C ILE A 165 18.71 -27.51 -3.29
N ASN A 166 19.77 -27.56 -2.50
CA ASN A 166 19.92 -28.59 -1.48
C ASN A 166 19.28 -28.11 -0.18
N ILE A 167 18.05 -28.55 0.06
CA ILE A 167 17.25 -28.11 1.21
C ILE A 167 17.97 -28.40 2.54
N ASP A 168 18.47 -29.63 2.71
CA ASP A 168 19.10 -30.03 3.98
C ASP A 168 20.43 -29.30 4.21
N ALA A 169 21.21 -29.05 3.16
CA ALA A 169 22.43 -28.25 3.27
C ALA A 169 22.13 -26.81 3.70
N ASN A 170 21.11 -26.17 3.12
CA ASN A 170 20.70 -24.82 3.50
C ASN A 170 20.15 -24.76 4.94
N ILE A 171 19.35 -25.75 5.36
CA ILE A 171 18.90 -25.84 6.76
C ILE A 171 20.07 -26.01 7.73
N ASN A 172 21.07 -26.82 7.38
CA ASN A 172 22.28 -26.96 8.18
C ASN A 172 23.09 -25.65 8.21
N ALA A 173 23.18 -24.92 7.09
CA ALA A 173 23.84 -23.62 7.04
C ALA A 173 23.15 -22.60 7.96
N ILE A 174 21.82 -22.55 8.00
CA ILE A 174 21.05 -21.73 8.95
C ILE A 174 21.37 -22.11 10.41
N LYS A 175 21.46 -23.42 10.70
CA LYS A 175 21.82 -23.91 12.06
C LYS A 175 23.25 -23.54 12.44
N GLU A 176 24.21 -23.58 11.51
CA GLU A 176 25.58 -23.12 11.74
C GLU A 176 25.65 -21.59 11.89
N PHE A 177 24.88 -20.85 11.10
CA PHE A 177 24.74 -19.40 11.24
C PHE A 177 24.30 -19.03 12.66
N ALA A 178 23.28 -19.70 13.21
CA ALA A 178 22.79 -19.47 14.57
C ALA A 178 23.88 -19.55 15.65
N LYS A 179 24.89 -20.43 15.48
CA LYS A 179 25.99 -20.59 16.44
C LYS A 179 26.94 -19.40 16.46
N ARG A 180 26.99 -18.60 15.38
CA ARG A 180 27.88 -17.46 15.23
C ARG A 180 27.18 -16.10 15.24
N ILE A 181 25.84 -16.05 15.19
CA ILE A 181 25.05 -14.78 15.17
C ILE A 181 25.52 -13.79 16.23
N THR A 182 25.77 -14.21 17.48
CA THR A 182 26.18 -13.31 18.57
C THR A 182 27.65 -12.88 18.52
N ALA A 183 28.48 -13.59 17.77
CA ALA A 183 29.90 -13.27 17.60
C ALA A 183 30.14 -12.34 16.40
N LEU A 184 29.19 -12.29 15.46
CA LEU A 184 29.25 -11.41 14.29
C LEU A 184 28.79 -10.00 14.67
N ASN A 185 29.36 -9.00 14.00
CA ASN A 185 28.96 -7.61 14.16
C ASN A 185 27.84 -7.28 13.16
N PHE A 186 26.62 -7.16 13.68
CA PHE A 186 25.43 -6.76 12.93
C PHE A 186 24.90 -5.44 13.51
N PRO A 187 25.41 -4.28 13.07
CA PRO A 187 25.09 -2.95 13.63
C PRO A 187 23.59 -2.66 13.67
N ASP A 188 22.82 -3.16 12.72
CA ASP A 188 21.39 -2.88 12.62
C ASP A 188 20.52 -3.89 13.37
N THR A 189 21.12 -4.76 14.20
CA THR A 189 20.40 -5.68 15.07
C THR A 189 20.81 -5.49 16.53
N SER A 190 19.84 -5.56 17.42
CA SER A 190 20.01 -5.60 18.86
C SER A 190 20.40 -7.00 19.34
N GLN A 191 20.93 -7.08 20.56
CA GLN A 191 21.20 -8.37 21.20
C GLN A 191 19.91 -9.19 21.40
N LEU A 192 18.80 -8.54 21.74
CA LEU A 192 17.51 -9.19 21.92
C LEU A 192 17.03 -9.88 20.64
N GLU A 193 17.13 -9.20 19.49
CA GLU A 193 16.76 -9.75 18.18
C GLU A 193 17.59 -10.97 17.83
N ARG A 194 18.91 -10.88 18.01
CA ARG A 194 19.84 -12.00 17.80
C ARG A 194 19.51 -13.22 18.67
N GLU A 195 19.25 -13.02 19.95
CA GLU A 195 18.90 -14.10 20.88
C GLU A 195 17.56 -14.75 20.53
N ALA A 196 16.56 -13.95 20.14
CA ALA A 196 15.26 -14.46 19.71
C ALA A 196 15.34 -15.26 18.40
N ALA A 197 16.13 -14.78 17.42
CA ALA A 197 16.38 -15.50 16.18
C ALA A 197 17.03 -16.87 16.43
N ILE A 198 18.00 -16.95 17.36
CA ILE A 198 18.60 -18.22 17.79
C ILE A 198 17.55 -19.17 18.37
N ARG A 199 16.66 -18.67 19.25
CA ARG A 199 15.57 -19.47 19.82
C ARG A 199 14.57 -19.94 18.76
N PHE A 200 14.30 -19.14 17.74
CA PHE A 200 13.51 -19.57 16.59
C PHE A 200 14.17 -20.72 15.84
N ILE A 201 15.45 -20.57 15.47
CA ILE A 201 16.21 -21.60 14.73
C ILE A 201 16.28 -22.90 15.53
N ALA A 202 16.39 -22.84 16.85
CA ALA A 202 16.40 -24.02 17.71
C ALA A 202 15.09 -24.84 17.67
N ARG A 203 13.96 -24.22 17.27
CA ARG A 203 12.64 -24.87 17.28
C ARG A 203 11.96 -24.93 15.90
N MET A 204 12.57 -24.40 14.84
CA MET A 204 11.97 -24.32 13.51
C MET A 204 11.55 -25.68 12.94
N ASP A 205 12.21 -26.77 13.38
CA ASP A 205 11.89 -28.14 12.99
C ASP A 205 10.42 -28.51 13.29
N LEU A 206 9.82 -27.91 14.33
CA LEU A 206 8.40 -28.10 14.68
C LEU A 206 7.43 -27.51 13.64
N LEU A 207 7.89 -26.55 12.85
CA LEU A 207 7.08 -25.83 11.88
C LEU A 207 7.25 -26.37 10.45
N PHE A 208 8.25 -27.21 10.20
CA PHE A 208 8.69 -27.62 8.86
C PHE A 208 7.63 -28.24 7.96
N ASN A 209 6.61 -28.88 8.53
CA ASN A 209 5.57 -29.56 7.77
C ASN A 209 4.39 -28.63 7.40
N ASN A 210 4.33 -27.43 7.98
CA ASN A 210 3.33 -26.44 7.60
C ASN A 210 3.60 -25.93 6.20
N LYS A 211 2.54 -25.63 5.46
CA LYS A 211 2.60 -25.23 4.05
C LYS A 211 1.94 -23.89 3.81
N GLU A 212 2.51 -23.14 2.88
CA GLU A 212 1.83 -22.02 2.25
C GLU A 212 0.82 -22.59 1.23
N VAL A 213 -0.40 -22.04 1.23
CA VAL A 213 -1.56 -22.64 0.53
C VAL A 213 -1.42 -22.53 -0.99
N GLY A 214 -0.92 -21.41 -1.51
CA GLY A 214 -0.87 -21.14 -2.95
C GLY A 214 0.31 -21.80 -3.67
N SER A 215 1.49 -21.80 -3.05
CA SER A 215 2.74 -22.38 -3.58
C SER A 215 2.92 -23.85 -3.18
N ASN A 216 2.21 -24.32 -2.15
CA ASN A 216 2.33 -25.67 -1.57
C ASN A 216 3.74 -25.99 -1.04
N LEU A 217 4.59 -24.96 -0.85
CA LEU A 217 5.92 -25.09 -0.26
C LEU A 217 5.80 -25.20 1.26
N THR A 218 6.61 -26.08 1.85
CA THR A 218 6.66 -26.20 3.31
C THR A 218 7.57 -25.12 3.90
N ILE A 219 7.42 -24.76 5.18
CA ILE A 219 8.32 -23.81 5.86
C ILE A 219 9.80 -24.24 5.73
N LYS A 220 10.09 -25.54 5.76
CA LYS A 220 11.44 -26.06 5.52
C LYS A 220 11.99 -25.66 4.14
N HIS A 221 11.16 -25.78 3.10
CA HIS A 221 11.52 -25.38 1.73
C HIS A 221 11.69 -23.86 1.63
N ILE A 222 10.77 -23.10 2.22
CA ILE A 222 10.79 -21.64 2.21
C ILE A 222 12.06 -21.11 2.87
N LEU A 223 12.41 -21.58 4.07
CA LEU A 223 13.66 -21.24 4.76
C LEU A 223 14.90 -21.54 3.89
N ALA A 224 14.95 -22.72 3.28
CA ALA A 224 16.06 -23.10 2.42
C ALA A 224 16.16 -22.22 1.17
N LEU A 225 15.03 -21.87 0.54
CA LEU A 225 14.99 -20.98 -0.62
C LEU A 225 15.46 -19.56 -0.26
N ILE A 226 14.97 -19.01 0.85
CA ILE A 226 15.38 -17.68 1.32
C ILE A 226 16.87 -17.64 1.62
N TRP A 227 17.40 -18.67 2.29
CA TRP A 227 18.81 -18.74 2.60
C TRP A 227 19.68 -18.85 1.35
N GLU A 228 19.30 -19.72 0.40
CA GLU A 228 20.01 -19.82 -0.88
C GLU A 228 19.99 -18.49 -1.64
N ALA A 229 18.81 -17.91 -1.85
CA ALA A 229 18.64 -16.66 -2.59
C ALA A 229 19.38 -15.49 -1.93
N GLY A 230 19.36 -15.44 -0.59
CA GLY A 230 20.08 -14.44 0.19
C GLY A 230 21.61 -14.54 0.15
N HIS A 231 22.15 -15.69 -0.27
CA HIS A 231 23.59 -15.93 -0.40
C HIS A 231 24.02 -16.14 -1.85
N ASP A 232 23.12 -15.98 -2.81
CA ASP A 232 23.40 -16.18 -4.23
C ASP A 232 24.05 -14.94 -4.84
N GLN A 233 25.39 -14.92 -4.79
CA GLN A 233 26.20 -13.89 -5.42
C GLN A 233 26.41 -14.11 -6.93
N LYS A 234 25.80 -15.13 -7.55
CA LYS A 234 26.13 -15.54 -8.92
C LYS A 234 25.16 -15.05 -9.99
N THR A 235 23.95 -14.65 -9.60
CA THR A 235 22.85 -14.39 -10.55
C THR A 235 22.49 -12.91 -10.69
N ASP A 236 23.21 -12.01 -9.99
CA ASP A 236 22.91 -10.57 -9.88
C ASP A 236 21.49 -10.25 -9.38
N ALA A 237 20.78 -11.26 -8.88
CA ALA A 237 19.43 -11.18 -8.35
C ALA A 237 19.36 -10.41 -7.04
N LEU A 238 20.39 -10.56 -6.23
CA LEU A 238 20.58 -9.89 -4.96
C LEU A 238 21.08 -8.47 -5.20
N LYS A 239 20.40 -7.47 -4.64
CA LYS A 239 20.69 -6.04 -4.87
C LYS A 239 21.42 -5.36 -3.70
N CYS A 240 21.66 -6.09 -2.62
CA CYS A 240 22.42 -5.62 -1.48
C CYS A 240 23.54 -6.60 -1.12
N ASP A 241 24.34 -6.23 -0.13
CA ASP A 241 25.39 -7.10 0.41
C ASP A 241 24.80 -8.17 1.35
N ILE A 242 25.58 -9.25 1.58
CA ILE A 242 25.17 -10.38 2.43
C ILE A 242 24.88 -9.95 3.88
N GLN A 243 25.59 -8.97 4.42
CA GLN A 243 25.37 -8.54 5.80
C GLN A 243 23.97 -7.93 5.95
N THR A 244 23.56 -7.08 5.00
CA THR A 244 22.20 -6.54 4.94
C THR A 244 21.14 -7.65 4.90
N VAL A 245 21.38 -8.72 4.14
CA VAL A 245 20.47 -9.88 4.07
C VAL A 245 20.42 -10.64 5.41
N GLU A 246 21.58 -10.93 6.00
CA GLU A 246 21.67 -11.64 7.27
C GLU A 246 21.02 -10.84 8.41
N GLU A 247 21.16 -9.50 8.43
CA GLU A 247 20.47 -8.60 9.36
C GLU A 247 18.96 -8.61 9.16
N SER A 248 18.50 -8.52 7.91
CA SER A 248 17.08 -8.66 7.58
C SER A 248 16.54 -10.02 8.05
N PHE A 249 17.29 -11.10 7.82
CA PHE A 249 16.89 -12.44 8.25
C PHE A 249 16.78 -12.51 9.77
N ILE A 250 17.76 -12.00 10.53
CA ILE A 250 17.71 -11.93 11.99
C ILE A 250 16.46 -11.19 12.48
N LYS A 251 16.17 -10.00 11.93
CA LYS A 251 15.00 -9.19 12.30
C LYS A 251 13.70 -9.96 12.09
N HIS A 252 13.53 -10.58 10.94
CA HIS A 252 12.32 -11.34 10.63
C HIS A 252 12.19 -12.60 11.49
N LEU A 253 13.29 -13.30 11.80
CA LEU A 253 13.25 -14.43 12.74
C LEU A 253 12.88 -14.00 14.17
N TYR A 254 13.36 -12.83 14.60
CA TYR A 254 12.95 -12.21 15.85
C TYR A 254 11.44 -11.90 15.84
N GLU A 255 10.91 -11.27 14.80
CA GLU A 255 9.48 -10.97 14.69
C GLU A 255 8.63 -12.24 14.65
N ILE A 256 9.13 -13.34 14.07
CA ILE A 256 8.43 -14.62 14.12
C ILE A 256 8.40 -15.16 15.56
N GLN A 257 9.50 -15.04 16.29
CA GLN A 257 9.62 -15.51 17.67
C GLN A 257 8.82 -14.66 18.67
N ARG A 258 8.79 -13.34 18.45
CA ARG A 258 8.37 -12.31 19.41
C ARG A 258 7.21 -11.45 18.92
N GLY A 259 6.63 -11.71 17.75
CA GLY A 259 5.70 -10.76 17.12
C GLY A 259 4.45 -10.45 17.94
N TYR A 260 3.93 -11.37 18.78
CA TYR A 260 2.83 -11.06 19.71
C TYR A 260 3.29 -10.44 21.04
N ASN A 261 4.59 -10.20 21.20
CA ASN A 261 5.18 -9.38 22.26
C ASN A 261 5.40 -7.93 21.82
N LEU A 262 5.21 -7.62 20.53
CA LEU A 262 5.42 -6.27 20.00
C LEU A 262 4.15 -5.42 20.18
N ASP A 263 4.32 -4.18 20.63
CA ASP A 263 3.24 -3.19 20.61
C ASP A 263 3.02 -2.61 19.20
N SER A 264 2.05 -1.72 19.05
CA SER A 264 1.74 -1.06 17.76
C SER A 264 2.87 -0.17 17.23
N GLN A 265 3.92 0.09 18.02
CA GLN A 265 5.11 0.84 17.64
C GLN A 265 6.32 -0.08 17.41
N GLY A 266 6.12 -1.42 17.42
CA GLY A 266 7.18 -2.40 17.25
C GLY A 266 8.07 -2.59 18.48
N ARG A 267 7.69 -2.06 19.65
CA ARG A 267 8.48 -2.20 20.88
C ARG A 267 8.15 -3.52 21.56
N ASP A 268 9.19 -4.25 21.92
CA ASP A 268 9.05 -5.50 22.69
C ASP A 268 8.65 -5.22 24.14
N LEU A 269 7.58 -5.86 24.60
CA LEU A 269 7.04 -5.72 25.96
C LEU A 269 7.78 -6.56 27.01
N GLY A 270 8.77 -7.37 26.64
CA GLY A 270 9.66 -8.09 27.57
C GLY A 270 9.09 -9.38 28.19
N ASP A 271 7.89 -9.78 27.78
CA ASP A 271 7.23 -11.02 28.23
C ASP A 271 7.95 -12.31 27.76
N ASN A 272 7.48 -13.49 28.17
CA ASN A 272 7.87 -14.77 27.53
C ASN A 272 7.57 -14.77 26.02
N ASP A 273 8.31 -15.59 25.24
CA ASP A 273 8.12 -15.68 23.79
C ASP A 273 6.67 -16.02 23.41
N LYS A 274 6.05 -15.12 22.65
CA LYS A 274 4.71 -15.28 22.06
C LYS A 274 4.86 -15.25 20.53
N PRO A 275 5.09 -16.41 19.91
CA PRO A 275 5.38 -16.46 18.49
C PRO A 275 4.13 -16.22 17.65
N ILE A 276 4.32 -15.67 16.46
CA ILE A 276 3.21 -15.43 15.54
C ILE A 276 2.69 -16.73 14.94
N CYS A 277 1.48 -16.67 14.37
CA CYS A 277 0.88 -17.81 13.68
C CYS A 277 1.69 -18.29 12.45
N VAL A 278 1.33 -19.46 11.93
CA VAL A 278 1.99 -20.07 10.75
C VAL A 278 1.92 -19.18 9.50
N GLY A 279 0.77 -18.56 9.23
CA GLY A 279 0.62 -17.64 8.09
C GLY A 279 1.52 -16.42 8.21
N GLY A 280 1.56 -15.81 9.40
CA GLY A 280 2.48 -14.71 9.69
C GLY A 280 3.94 -15.13 9.57
N THR A 281 4.28 -16.36 9.98
CA THR A 281 5.63 -16.92 9.83
C THR A 281 6.06 -16.96 8.37
N ILE A 282 5.22 -17.51 7.50
CA ILE A 282 5.54 -17.60 6.06
C ILE A 282 5.73 -16.20 5.47
N ASN A 283 4.84 -15.27 5.77
CA ASN A 283 4.93 -13.91 5.26
C ASN A 283 6.23 -13.23 5.71
N LYS A 284 6.59 -13.34 7.00
CA LYS A 284 7.82 -12.76 7.54
C LYS A 284 9.10 -13.41 7.02
N LEU A 285 9.07 -14.72 6.76
CA LEU A 285 10.17 -15.38 6.07
C LEU A 285 10.36 -14.79 4.67
N THR A 286 9.30 -14.69 3.87
CA THR A 286 9.41 -14.09 2.52
C THR A 286 9.84 -12.63 2.58
N ASP A 287 9.37 -11.86 3.57
CA ASP A 287 9.70 -10.44 3.77
C ASP A 287 11.20 -10.19 4.03
N THR A 288 11.96 -11.23 4.43
CA THR A 288 13.43 -11.18 4.56
C THR A 288 14.12 -10.66 3.29
N LEU A 289 13.60 -11.01 2.12
CA LEU A 289 14.18 -10.66 0.81
C LEU A 289 13.39 -9.57 0.08
N ASN A 290 12.39 -8.98 0.72
CA ASN A 290 11.56 -7.92 0.17
C ASN A 290 12.29 -6.55 0.20
N ALA A 291 11.58 -5.46 -0.13
CA ALA A 291 12.09 -4.08 -0.11
C ALA A 291 13.30 -3.86 -1.05
N GLY A 292 13.31 -4.57 -2.17
CA GLY A 292 14.36 -4.47 -3.18
C GLY A 292 15.63 -5.26 -2.86
N ILE A 293 15.64 -6.12 -1.83
CA ILE A 293 16.78 -7.00 -1.53
C ILE A 293 16.99 -8.03 -2.66
N HIS A 294 15.91 -8.63 -3.18
CA HIS A 294 15.98 -9.65 -4.22
C HIS A 294 14.90 -9.46 -5.31
N ASP A 295 15.28 -9.55 -6.59
CA ASP A 295 14.40 -9.29 -7.75
C ASP A 295 13.11 -10.12 -7.79
N ASP A 296 13.14 -11.36 -7.31
CA ASP A 296 11.97 -12.23 -7.33
C ASP A 296 10.99 -11.99 -6.18
N VAL A 297 11.33 -11.16 -5.19
CA VAL A 297 10.54 -11.01 -3.97
C VAL A 297 9.94 -9.62 -3.89
N GLU A 298 8.61 -9.58 -3.96
CA GLU A 298 7.82 -8.36 -3.81
C GLU A 298 6.56 -8.72 -3.02
N ILE A 299 6.40 -8.10 -1.85
CA ILE A 299 5.18 -8.23 -1.06
C ILE A 299 4.39 -6.93 -1.17
N ILE A 300 3.16 -7.06 -1.69
CA ILE A 300 2.27 -5.94 -1.92
C ILE A 300 1.39 -5.72 -0.68
N TYR A 301 1.79 -4.74 0.11
CA TYR A 301 1.03 -4.23 1.24
C TYR A 301 -0.03 -3.25 0.75
N ILE A 302 -1.29 -3.68 0.71
CA ILE A 302 -2.41 -2.78 0.45
C ILE A 302 -2.78 -2.11 1.77
N THR A 303 -2.35 -0.87 1.94
CA THR A 303 -2.73 0.00 3.07
C THR A 303 -3.79 1.02 2.66
N ARG A 304 -4.36 1.70 3.65
CA ARG A 304 -5.22 2.87 3.44
C ARG A 304 -4.50 3.91 2.59
N GLU A 305 -3.23 4.18 2.88
CA GLU A 305 -2.41 5.16 2.17
C GLU A 305 -2.19 4.75 0.71
N THR A 306 -1.79 3.50 0.44
CA THR A 306 -1.59 3.02 -0.94
C THR A 306 -2.90 3.02 -1.74
N ALA A 307 -4.02 2.67 -1.12
CA ALA A 307 -5.34 2.73 -1.73
C ALA A 307 -5.78 4.18 -1.98
N SER A 308 -5.53 5.10 -1.05
CA SER A 308 -5.77 6.54 -1.26
C SER A 308 -4.95 7.10 -2.43
N GLU A 309 -3.67 6.73 -2.55
CA GLU A 309 -2.85 7.14 -3.70
C GLU A 309 -3.36 6.54 -5.02
N LYS A 310 -3.81 5.28 -5.00
CA LYS A 310 -4.43 4.66 -6.17
C LYS A 310 -5.73 5.35 -6.57
N LEU A 311 -6.57 5.73 -5.61
CA LEU A 311 -7.80 6.49 -5.86
C LEU A 311 -7.49 7.82 -6.55
N LYS A 312 -6.47 8.55 -6.07
CA LYS A 312 -6.02 9.80 -6.70
C LYS A 312 -5.58 9.57 -8.14
N ALA A 313 -4.74 8.57 -8.37
CA ALA A 313 -4.24 8.23 -9.71
C ALA A 313 -5.39 7.85 -10.66
N LEU A 314 -6.32 7.01 -10.19
CA LEU A 314 -7.49 6.59 -10.96
C LEU A 314 -8.43 7.75 -11.28
N GLY A 315 -8.69 8.63 -10.32
CA GLY A 315 -9.50 9.84 -10.53
C GLY A 315 -8.86 10.79 -11.55
N LYS A 316 -7.54 11.01 -11.46
CA LYS A 316 -6.78 11.80 -12.45
C LYS A 316 -6.85 11.19 -13.85
N GLU A 317 -6.61 9.88 -13.97
CA GLU A 317 -6.64 9.17 -15.26
C GLU A 317 -8.02 9.29 -15.92
N LYS A 318 -9.09 9.05 -15.17
CA LYS A 318 -10.46 9.13 -15.66
C LYS A 318 -10.89 10.56 -15.98
N ALA A 319 -10.44 11.54 -15.21
CA ALA A 319 -10.69 12.94 -15.51
C ALA A 319 -9.97 13.40 -16.80
N VAL A 320 -8.72 12.98 -17.03
CA VAL A 320 -8.01 13.23 -18.29
C VAL A 320 -8.75 12.59 -19.47
N GLU A 321 -9.16 11.32 -19.34
CA GLU A 321 -9.93 10.60 -20.37
C GLU A 321 -11.24 11.34 -20.69
N PHE A 322 -11.98 11.77 -19.67
CA PHE A 322 -13.22 12.52 -19.82
C PHE A 322 -13.02 13.86 -20.55
N VAL A 323 -12.03 14.66 -20.13
CA VAL A 323 -11.74 15.96 -20.77
C VAL A 323 -11.33 15.78 -22.22
N MET A 324 -10.46 14.80 -22.50
CA MET A 324 -9.95 14.54 -23.85
C MET A 324 -11.01 13.95 -24.79
N GLY A 325 -11.99 13.21 -24.25
CA GLY A 325 -13.13 12.68 -25.01
C GLY A 325 -14.30 13.65 -25.17
N SER A 326 -14.29 14.79 -24.47
CA SER A 326 -15.40 15.75 -24.47
C SER A 326 -15.39 16.67 -25.69
N SER A 327 -16.56 16.90 -26.29
CA SER A 327 -16.73 17.93 -27.32
C SER A 327 -16.54 19.36 -26.78
N GLN A 328 -16.50 19.54 -25.45
CA GLN A 328 -16.30 20.81 -24.77
C GLN A 328 -14.89 20.92 -24.15
N LYS A 329 -13.92 20.16 -24.67
CA LYS A 329 -12.54 20.11 -24.17
C LYS A 329 -11.97 21.50 -23.81
N GLU A 330 -12.04 22.46 -24.74
CA GLU A 330 -11.48 23.81 -24.53
C GLU A 330 -12.17 24.57 -23.39
N SER A 331 -13.49 24.44 -23.26
CA SER A 331 -14.23 25.06 -22.15
C SER A 331 -13.87 24.42 -20.81
N LEU A 332 -13.70 23.10 -20.77
CA LEU A 332 -13.27 22.38 -19.56
C LEU A 332 -11.82 22.74 -19.17
N LEU A 333 -10.91 22.80 -20.14
CA LEU A 333 -9.53 23.22 -19.93
C LEU A 333 -9.44 24.64 -19.36
N PHE A 334 -10.26 25.56 -19.86
CA PHE A 334 -10.32 26.91 -19.32
C PHE A 334 -10.76 26.94 -17.86
N LEU A 335 -11.77 26.14 -17.48
CA LEU A 335 -12.22 26.03 -16.09
C LEU A 335 -11.13 25.44 -15.18
N ILE A 336 -10.44 24.40 -15.65
CA ILE A 336 -9.31 23.79 -14.94
C ILE A 336 -8.19 24.82 -14.77
N ASP A 337 -7.84 25.57 -15.82
CA ASP A 337 -6.75 26.55 -15.75
C ASP A 337 -7.00 27.65 -14.70
N GLN A 338 -8.27 28.05 -14.52
CA GLN A 338 -8.67 29.02 -13.49
C GLN A 338 -8.52 28.49 -12.06
N SER A 339 -8.43 27.17 -11.86
CA SER A 339 -8.28 26.56 -10.53
C SER A 339 -6.83 26.35 -10.10
N LYS A 340 -5.86 26.86 -10.88
CA LYS A 340 -4.43 26.73 -10.58
C LYS A 340 -4.07 27.32 -9.21
N THR A 341 -3.38 26.54 -8.38
CA THR A 341 -2.86 27.01 -7.09
C THR A 341 -1.58 27.84 -7.26
N ALA A 342 -1.35 28.78 -6.33
CA ALA A 342 -0.18 29.68 -6.34
C ALA A 342 1.04 29.07 -5.60
N ASP A 343 1.07 27.75 -5.43
CA ASP A 343 2.12 27.05 -4.69
C ASP A 343 3.41 26.91 -5.52
N GLN A 344 4.52 26.56 -4.86
CA GLN A 344 5.79 26.29 -5.54
C GLN A 344 5.67 25.15 -6.56
N ILE A 345 4.81 24.17 -6.27
CA ILE A 345 4.43 23.09 -7.18
C ILE A 345 2.94 23.30 -7.46
N PRO A 346 2.58 23.91 -8.61
CA PRO A 346 1.20 24.23 -8.90
C PRO A 346 0.37 22.95 -9.04
N THR A 347 -0.85 23.00 -8.52
CA THR A 347 -1.88 21.99 -8.78
C THR A 347 -3.12 22.64 -9.38
N TRP A 348 -3.97 21.88 -10.04
CA TRP A 348 -5.21 22.37 -10.62
C TRP A 348 -6.37 21.55 -10.08
N ASP A 349 -7.28 22.17 -9.33
CA ASP A 349 -8.47 21.48 -8.84
C ASP A 349 -9.34 21.00 -10.01
N ILE A 350 -9.86 19.78 -9.91
CA ILE A 350 -10.76 19.22 -10.91
C ILE A 350 -12.17 19.73 -10.62
N PRO A 351 -12.86 20.41 -11.57
CA PRO A 351 -14.21 20.89 -11.37
C PRO A 351 -15.20 19.77 -10.99
N ASP A 352 -16.14 20.08 -10.08
CA ASP A 352 -17.15 19.12 -9.59
C ASP A 352 -17.93 18.44 -10.72
N LEU A 353 -18.27 19.19 -11.79
CA LEU A 353 -18.93 18.64 -12.98
C LEU A 353 -18.18 17.43 -13.58
N ILE A 354 -16.85 17.49 -13.61
CA ILE A 354 -16.01 16.40 -14.14
C ILE A 354 -15.97 15.26 -13.13
N LEU A 355 -15.74 15.57 -11.86
CA LEU A 355 -15.68 14.56 -10.79
C LEU A 355 -17.00 13.79 -10.68
N ASP A 356 -18.14 14.47 -10.70
CA ASP A 356 -19.47 13.85 -10.68
C ASP A 356 -19.70 12.95 -11.89
N SER A 357 -19.21 13.34 -13.07
CA SER A 357 -19.36 12.56 -14.31
C SER A 357 -18.58 11.25 -14.29
N ILE A 358 -17.41 11.21 -13.64
CA ILE A 358 -16.56 10.01 -13.58
C ILE A 358 -16.73 9.21 -12.27
N ARG A 359 -17.49 9.73 -11.30
CA ARG A 359 -17.55 9.24 -9.92
C ARG A 359 -17.87 7.75 -9.82
N GLU A 360 -18.94 7.32 -10.47
CA GLU A 360 -19.42 5.93 -10.36
C GLU A 360 -18.45 4.95 -11.02
N GLU A 361 -17.81 5.33 -12.12
CA GLU A 361 -16.80 4.51 -12.80
C GLU A 361 -15.53 4.36 -11.95
N VAL A 362 -15.06 5.47 -11.36
CA VAL A 362 -13.92 5.45 -10.43
C VAL A 362 -14.28 4.63 -9.19
N LYS A 363 -15.47 4.83 -8.60
CA LYS A 363 -15.92 4.08 -7.41
C LYS A 363 -15.95 2.59 -7.68
N LYS A 364 -16.58 2.19 -8.78
CA LYS A 364 -16.67 0.79 -9.19
C LYS A 364 -15.29 0.18 -9.35
N SER A 365 -14.41 0.81 -10.13
CA SER A 365 -13.06 0.29 -10.39
C SER A 365 -12.22 0.22 -9.10
N PHE A 366 -12.33 1.22 -8.24
CA PHE A 366 -11.65 1.26 -6.94
C PHE A 366 -12.14 0.16 -6.01
N VAL A 367 -13.46 -0.03 -5.88
CA VAL A 367 -14.03 -1.08 -5.02
C VAL A 367 -13.68 -2.46 -5.56
N GLU A 368 -13.81 -2.71 -6.85
CA GLU A 368 -13.43 -4.00 -7.48
C GLU A 368 -11.97 -4.38 -7.22
N GLU A 369 -11.05 -3.41 -7.18
CA GLU A 369 -9.63 -3.66 -6.90
C GLU A 369 -9.35 -3.97 -5.41
N PHE A 370 -10.07 -3.32 -4.49
CA PHE A 370 -9.72 -3.33 -3.07
C PHE A 370 -10.71 -4.04 -2.14
N GLU A 371 -11.89 -4.46 -2.61
CA GLU A 371 -12.92 -5.11 -1.79
C GLU A 371 -12.47 -6.41 -1.13
N SER A 372 -11.52 -7.14 -1.74
CA SER A 372 -10.95 -8.35 -1.15
C SER A 372 -9.93 -8.07 -0.04
N SER A 373 -9.46 -6.83 0.06
CA SER A 373 -8.26 -6.47 0.84
C SER A 373 -8.56 -5.47 1.95
N LEU A 374 -9.58 -4.64 1.79
CA LEU A 374 -9.99 -3.61 2.76
C LEU A 374 -11.46 -3.78 3.13
N MET A 375 -11.80 -3.42 4.37
CA MET A 375 -13.20 -3.46 4.81
C MET A 375 -14.04 -2.41 4.06
N PRO A 376 -15.34 -2.68 3.79
CA PRO A 376 -16.20 -1.73 3.08
C PRO A 376 -16.23 -0.33 3.70
N ALA A 377 -16.25 -0.22 5.04
CA ALA A 377 -16.22 1.07 5.73
C ALA A 377 -14.94 1.87 5.45
N VAL A 378 -13.78 1.20 5.36
CA VAL A 378 -12.49 1.83 5.02
C VAL A 378 -12.48 2.27 3.57
N LEU A 379 -13.07 1.49 2.66
CA LEU A 379 -13.19 1.86 1.26
C LEU A 379 -14.05 3.11 1.08
N GLU A 380 -15.19 3.19 1.75
CA GLU A 380 -16.06 4.38 1.72
C GLU A 380 -15.36 5.60 2.33
N GLU A 381 -14.63 5.43 3.44
CA GLU A 381 -13.82 6.50 4.04
C GLU A 381 -12.77 7.01 3.06
N ILE A 382 -12.01 6.13 2.41
CA ILE A 382 -11.02 6.54 1.40
C ILE A 382 -11.71 7.21 0.22
N PHE A 383 -12.81 6.63 -0.28
CA PHE A 383 -13.55 7.16 -1.41
C PHE A 383 -14.21 8.52 -1.13
N SER A 384 -14.51 8.84 0.12
CA SER A 384 -14.97 10.18 0.52
C SER A 384 -13.95 11.28 0.17
N GLN A 385 -12.66 10.92 0.02
CA GLN A 385 -11.61 11.85 -0.37
C GLN A 385 -11.59 12.16 -1.89
N PHE A 386 -12.41 11.47 -2.69
CA PHE A 386 -12.45 11.60 -4.14
C PHE A 386 -12.70 13.05 -4.62
N SER A 387 -13.48 13.83 -3.87
CA SER A 387 -13.76 15.24 -4.19
C SER A 387 -12.55 16.17 -4.03
N TYR A 388 -11.44 15.69 -3.48
CA TYR A 388 -10.23 16.49 -3.23
C TYR A 388 -9.08 16.14 -4.19
N ILE A 389 -9.35 15.41 -5.27
CA ILE A 389 -8.35 15.08 -6.28
C ILE A 389 -8.09 16.32 -7.14
N SER A 390 -6.81 16.67 -7.29
CA SER A 390 -6.33 17.73 -8.18
C SER A 390 -5.34 17.18 -9.20
N PHE A 391 -5.20 17.84 -10.35
CA PHE A 391 -4.15 17.53 -11.31
C PHE A 391 -2.80 18.08 -10.85
N ASP A 392 -1.76 17.31 -11.11
CA ASP A 392 -0.40 17.82 -11.15
C ASP A 392 -0.06 18.36 -12.54
N GLU A 393 1.10 19.00 -12.67
CA GLU A 393 1.58 19.59 -13.91
C GLU A 393 1.67 18.57 -15.06
N LYS A 394 2.04 17.32 -14.76
CA LYS A 394 2.13 16.26 -15.77
C LYS A 394 0.75 15.93 -16.34
N ASN A 395 -0.24 15.73 -15.49
CA ASN A 395 -1.61 15.44 -15.94
C ASN A 395 -2.22 16.65 -16.69
N TYR A 396 -1.99 17.86 -16.21
CA TYR A 396 -2.47 19.07 -16.88
C TYR A 396 -1.88 19.22 -18.28
N ASN A 397 -0.55 19.08 -18.41
CA ASN A 397 0.12 19.16 -19.70
C ASN A 397 -0.34 18.07 -20.66
N GLN A 398 -0.59 16.85 -20.18
CA GLN A 398 -1.13 15.76 -20.98
C GLN A 398 -2.48 16.11 -21.64
N MET A 399 -3.34 16.91 -21.00
CA MET A 399 -4.61 17.35 -21.59
C MET A 399 -4.43 18.48 -22.61
N ARG A 400 -3.43 19.34 -22.38
CA ARG A 400 -3.09 20.47 -23.27
C ARG A 400 -2.37 20.03 -24.54
N GLU A 401 -1.51 19.03 -24.44
CA GLU A 401 -0.81 18.48 -25.60
C GLU A 401 -1.85 17.80 -26.50
N GLU A 402 -2.26 18.50 -27.56
CA GLU A 402 -2.90 17.85 -28.69
C GLU A 402 -1.97 16.72 -29.14
N LYS A 403 -2.45 15.48 -29.13
CA LYS A 403 -1.85 14.44 -29.97
C LYS A 403 -1.91 14.98 -31.40
N SER A 404 -0.84 15.63 -31.86
CA SER A 404 -0.66 16.01 -33.24
C SER A 404 -0.64 14.73 -34.05
N ALA A 405 -1.81 14.31 -34.49
CA ALA A 405 -2.02 13.16 -35.33
C ALA A 405 -1.88 13.59 -36.80
N VAL A 406 -0.77 14.23 -37.17
CA VAL A 406 -0.41 14.47 -38.58
C VAL A 406 1.13 14.48 -38.69
N ASP A 407 1.69 13.31 -39.00
CA ASP A 407 2.72 13.14 -40.04
C ASP A 407 3.15 11.66 -40.12
N LYS A 408 2.26 10.86 -40.72
CA LYS A 408 2.72 9.77 -41.60
C LYS A 408 2.40 10.20 -43.02
N VAL A 409 3.24 11.09 -43.54
CA VAL A 409 3.37 11.26 -44.99
C VAL A 409 3.75 9.90 -45.55
N VAL A 410 2.80 9.35 -46.29
CA VAL A 410 3.01 8.27 -47.25
C VAL A 410 4.02 8.81 -48.27
N ILE A 411 5.29 8.40 -48.14
CA ILE A 411 6.22 8.50 -49.27
C ILE A 411 5.88 7.31 -50.17
N ASP A 412 5.06 7.60 -51.16
CA ASP A 412 4.80 6.75 -52.31
C ASP A 412 5.99 6.92 -53.27
N GLU A 413 7.07 6.17 -53.04
CA GLU A 413 8.17 6.06 -54.02
C GLU A 413 7.84 4.94 -55.00
N LYS A 414 7.22 5.33 -56.11
CA LYS A 414 7.13 4.52 -57.32
C LYS A 414 7.98 5.13 -58.43
N ALA A 415 8.94 4.31 -58.85
CA ALA A 415 9.51 4.18 -60.18
C ALA A 415 10.32 5.38 -60.72
N ASP A 416 11.62 5.14 -60.92
CA ASP A 416 12.17 5.17 -62.26
C ASP A 416 13.24 4.08 -62.41
N ILE A 417 13.02 3.21 -63.39
CA ILE A 417 14.00 2.33 -64.00
C ILE A 417 14.52 3.10 -65.20
N ASP A 418 15.84 3.26 -65.33
CA ASP A 418 16.43 3.21 -66.66
C ASP A 418 17.87 2.67 -66.64
N GLU A 419 18.12 1.94 -67.71
CA GLU A 419 19.14 0.95 -68.00
C GLU A 419 20.47 1.60 -68.46
N VAL A 420 21.44 0.76 -68.89
CA VAL A 420 22.65 1.09 -69.69
C VAL A 420 23.93 1.38 -68.87
N VAL A 421 25.13 0.81 -69.09
CA VAL A 421 25.67 -0.38 -69.80
C VAL A 421 27.20 -0.37 -69.59
N ILE A 422 27.81 -1.57 -69.56
CA ILE A 422 29.21 -1.91 -69.93
C ILE A 422 30.38 -1.33 -69.11
N GLY A 423 31.31 -2.24 -68.73
CA GLY A 423 32.74 -1.95 -68.91
C GLY A 423 33.74 -2.51 -67.92
N THR A 424 34.02 -3.81 -68.03
CA THR A 424 35.37 -4.41 -68.05
C THR A 424 36.49 -3.94 -67.08
N ASN A 425 37.03 -4.97 -66.40
CA ASN A 425 38.43 -5.43 -66.46
C ASN A 425 39.39 -5.18 -65.28
N VAL A 426 40.02 -6.31 -64.92
CA VAL A 426 41.48 -6.54 -64.78
C VAL A 426 42.06 -6.65 -63.37
N LYS A 427 42.45 -7.91 -63.08
CA LYS A 427 43.69 -8.41 -62.44
C LYS A 427 43.94 -7.95 -61.01
N ASN A 428 44.23 -8.80 -60.04
CA ASN A 428 45.18 -9.91 -59.88
C ASN A 428 45.34 -9.91 -58.33
N SER A 429 45.62 -10.94 -57.57
CA SER A 429 46.39 -12.15 -57.79
C SER A 429 46.26 -12.98 -56.51
N SER A 430 46.08 -14.29 -56.70
CA SER A 430 46.89 -15.34 -56.08
C SER A 430 46.81 -15.53 -54.55
N GLN A 431 46.14 -16.61 -54.10
CA GLN A 431 46.69 -17.97 -53.90
C GLN A 431 47.38 -18.10 -52.52
N THR A 432 47.27 -19.17 -51.73
CA THR A 432 46.68 -20.52 -51.80
C THR A 432 46.85 -21.09 -50.38
N ALA A 433 45.87 -21.82 -49.82
CA ALA A 433 45.73 -23.30 -49.85
C ALA A 433 46.91 -24.04 -49.16
N ALA A 434 46.76 -25.19 -48.50
CA ALA A 434 45.79 -26.27 -48.61
C ALA A 434 45.99 -27.21 -47.37
N SER A 435 44.97 -27.78 -46.74
CA SER A 435 44.22 -29.01 -47.11
C SER A 435 44.82 -30.33 -46.57
N ASN A 436 43.94 -31.19 -46.04
CA ASN A 436 43.61 -32.55 -46.53
C ASN A 436 42.79 -33.28 -45.45
N ASN A 437 41.51 -33.66 -45.68
CA ASN A 437 40.97 -34.80 -46.46
C ASN A 437 41.51 -36.16 -45.96
N SER A 438 40.70 -37.21 -45.68
CA SER A 438 39.65 -37.84 -46.51
C SER A 438 38.95 -38.97 -45.70
N SER A 439 37.62 -39.16 -45.83
CA SER A 439 36.86 -40.29 -46.45
C SER A 439 37.05 -41.69 -45.80
N SER A 440 36.13 -42.67 -45.77
CA SER A 440 34.90 -43.04 -46.52
C SER A 440 34.26 -44.27 -45.81
N ALA A 441 32.95 -44.31 -45.59
CA ALA A 441 31.92 -45.22 -46.20
C ALA A 441 32.12 -46.75 -46.10
N GLU A 442 31.15 -47.47 -45.50
CA GLU A 442 30.37 -48.61 -46.08
C GLU A 442 29.39 -49.25 -45.04
N GLN A 443 28.17 -49.57 -45.49
CA GLN A 443 27.15 -50.48 -44.88
C GLN A 443 27.43 -51.95 -45.35
N PRO A 444 26.68 -53.06 -45.03
CA PRO A 444 25.33 -53.20 -44.43
C PRO A 444 25.06 -54.45 -43.50
N ALA A 445 23.79 -54.58 -43.08
CA ALA A 445 22.97 -55.81 -42.90
C ALA A 445 22.84 -56.54 -41.53
N ASN A 446 21.56 -56.60 -41.08
CA ASN A 446 20.80 -57.71 -40.47
C ASN A 446 21.27 -58.42 -39.19
N GLN A 447 20.48 -58.30 -38.10
CA GLN A 447 19.84 -59.46 -37.48
C GLN A 447 18.64 -59.12 -36.57
N ARG A 448 17.52 -59.81 -36.85
CA ARG A 448 16.36 -60.08 -35.97
C ARG A 448 16.79 -60.63 -34.61
N VAL A 449 16.00 -60.37 -33.55
CA VAL A 449 15.28 -61.40 -32.74
C VAL A 449 14.44 -60.76 -31.61
N ARG A 450 13.13 -61.04 -31.70
CA ARG A 450 12.09 -61.34 -30.68
C ARG A 450 11.65 -60.32 -29.60
N LEU A 451 10.43 -59.86 -29.82
CA LEU A 451 9.35 -59.69 -28.85
C LEU A 451 9.08 -60.97 -28.05
N THR A 452 8.83 -60.85 -26.73
CA THR A 452 7.79 -61.66 -26.06
C THR A 452 7.09 -60.83 -24.98
N ALA A 453 5.76 -60.88 -25.02
CA ALA A 453 4.83 -60.32 -24.06
C ALA A 453 4.68 -61.23 -22.83
N LYS A 454 4.36 -60.65 -21.66
CA LYS A 454 3.56 -61.29 -20.60
C LYS A 454 3.07 -60.28 -19.54
N LYS A 455 1.79 -59.96 -19.59
CA LYS A 455 0.88 -59.79 -18.43
C LYS A 455 0.01 -61.08 -18.40
N PRO A 456 -0.84 -61.36 -17.39
CA PRO A 456 -0.93 -60.90 -15.99
C PRO A 456 -1.06 -62.10 -15.00
N SER A 457 -1.10 -61.87 -13.68
CA SER A 457 -1.81 -62.77 -12.76
C SER A 457 -2.17 -62.09 -11.43
N LEU A 458 -3.48 -62.09 -11.15
CA LEU A 458 -4.13 -61.84 -9.86
C LEU A 458 -3.97 -63.03 -8.91
N SER A 459 -3.97 -62.72 -7.61
CA SER A 459 -4.55 -63.51 -6.49
C SER A 459 -4.35 -62.65 -5.22
N ILE A 460 -5.35 -62.00 -4.60
CA ILE A 460 -6.51 -62.50 -3.84
C ILE A 460 -6.17 -63.75 -3.01
N SER A 461 -6.06 -63.54 -1.70
CA SER A 461 -6.45 -64.51 -0.69
C SER A 461 -6.92 -63.75 0.55
N ASP A 462 -8.24 -63.79 0.74
CA ASP A 462 -8.97 -63.56 1.98
C ASP A 462 -8.69 -64.67 3.01
N SER A 463 -9.31 -64.50 4.19
CA SER A 463 -9.40 -65.36 5.39
C SER A 463 -8.36 -64.99 6.47
N GLU A 464 -8.73 -64.77 7.75
CA GLU A 464 -9.79 -65.43 8.50
C GLU A 464 -10.20 -64.62 9.76
N LEU A 465 -11.50 -64.59 10.01
CA LEU A 465 -12.21 -64.08 11.18
C LEU A 465 -12.28 -65.21 12.22
N GLN A 466 -11.84 -64.99 13.46
CA GLN A 466 -12.43 -65.68 14.63
C GLN A 466 -12.49 -64.77 15.86
N SER A 467 -13.72 -64.56 16.29
CA SER A 467 -14.18 -64.09 17.59
C SER A 467 -13.89 -65.10 18.70
N LEU A 468 -13.63 -64.65 19.93
CA LEU A 468 -14.10 -65.35 21.14
C LEU A 468 -14.15 -64.40 22.34
N GLU A 469 -15.32 -64.39 22.98
CA GLU A 469 -15.65 -63.74 24.25
C GLU A 469 -15.03 -64.47 25.44
N SER A 470 -14.64 -63.74 26.50
CA SER A 470 -14.96 -64.09 27.89
C SER A 470 -14.57 -62.98 28.88
N LYS A 471 -15.55 -62.51 29.66
CA LYS A 471 -15.45 -61.72 30.91
C LYS A 471 -15.19 -62.67 32.12
N PRO A 472 -15.19 -62.21 33.40
CA PRO A 472 -14.46 -61.12 34.06
C PRO A 472 -13.77 -61.56 35.38
N VAL A 473 -12.84 -60.79 35.94
CA VAL A 473 -12.59 -60.77 37.41
C VAL A 473 -12.33 -59.35 37.89
N GLN A 474 -13.09 -58.96 38.92
CA GLN A 474 -13.04 -57.70 39.65
C GLN A 474 -11.92 -57.70 40.70
N SER A 475 -11.22 -56.56 40.89
CA SER A 475 -10.94 -56.06 42.25
C SER A 475 -10.54 -54.57 42.26
N ARG A 476 -11.46 -53.78 42.83
CA ARG A 476 -11.32 -52.53 43.60
C ARG A 476 -9.92 -51.93 43.82
N GLN A 477 -9.77 -50.63 43.49
CA GLN A 477 -9.66 -49.49 44.43
C GLN A 477 -9.58 -48.17 43.63
N LYS A 478 -10.66 -47.38 43.58
CA LYS A 478 -10.84 -46.07 44.26
C LYS A 478 -9.85 -44.96 43.86
N SER A 479 -10.30 -44.01 43.03
CA SER A 479 -10.50 -42.60 43.42
C SER A 479 -11.00 -41.73 42.25
N MET A 480 -12.06 -40.95 42.51
CA MET A 480 -12.48 -39.65 41.94
C MET A 480 -11.94 -39.24 40.55
N GLY A 481 -12.75 -38.97 39.53
CA GLY A 481 -13.75 -37.91 39.49
C GLY A 481 -14.47 -37.84 38.12
N MET A 482 -15.51 -37.01 38.07
CA MET A 482 -16.65 -37.05 37.15
C MET A 482 -16.38 -36.93 35.64
N PHE A 483 -17.22 -37.68 34.90
CA PHE A 483 -17.61 -37.51 33.50
C PHE A 483 -18.32 -36.18 33.23
N GLY A 484 -18.22 -35.68 31.99
CA GLY A 484 -19.18 -34.69 31.46
C GLY A 484 -18.80 -34.06 30.13
N PHE A 485 -19.33 -34.63 29.05
CA PHE A 485 -19.45 -34.10 27.69
C PHE A 485 -19.90 -32.62 27.61
N PHE A 486 -19.47 -31.87 26.58
CA PHE A 486 -20.27 -30.98 25.69
C PHE A 486 -19.35 -30.44 24.58
N ARG A 487 -19.47 -30.90 23.32
CA ARG A 487 -20.12 -30.21 22.18
C ARG A 487 -20.33 -28.69 22.32
N GLY A 488 -19.73 -28.00 21.33
CA GLY A 488 -19.98 -26.68 20.76
C GLY A 488 -20.97 -25.72 21.42
N PHE A 489 -20.50 -24.51 21.66
CA PHE A 489 -21.34 -23.31 21.73
C PHE A 489 -20.58 -22.08 21.21
N ASN A 490 -21.18 -21.43 20.22
CA ASN A 490 -21.07 -20.00 19.92
C ASN A 490 -21.47 -19.17 21.15
N PRO A 491 -20.91 -17.96 21.29
CA PRO A 491 -21.66 -16.83 21.85
C PRO A 491 -21.72 -15.64 20.87
N CYS A 492 -22.94 -15.27 20.46
CA CYS A 492 -23.63 -14.00 20.75
C CYS A 492 -22.95 -12.75 20.14
N ALA A 493 -23.49 -12.04 19.15
CA ALA A 493 -24.87 -11.53 18.98
C ALA A 493 -25.41 -10.83 20.23
N THR A 494 -25.00 -9.58 20.43
CA THR A 494 -25.66 -8.62 21.31
C THR A 494 -26.57 -7.72 20.49
N THR A 495 -27.86 -7.98 20.61
CA THR A 495 -28.94 -7.02 20.32
C THR A 495 -28.91 -5.90 21.36
N SER A 496 -28.76 -4.66 20.91
CA SER A 496 -29.00 -3.43 21.68
C SER A 496 -29.95 -2.58 20.85
N ARG A 497 -31.27 -2.79 21.03
CA ARG A 497 -32.21 -1.80 21.58
C ARG A 497 -32.09 -0.41 20.94
N ASP A 498 -32.97 -0.18 19.96
CA ASP A 498 -33.41 1.13 19.52
C ASP A 498 -33.90 1.94 20.73
N VAL A 499 -33.26 3.08 20.97
CA VAL A 499 -33.77 4.14 21.82
C VAL A 499 -34.35 5.19 20.87
N GLU A 500 -35.68 5.25 20.80
CA GLU A 500 -36.40 6.33 20.13
C GLU A 500 -36.07 7.66 20.80
N LEU A 501 -35.45 8.58 20.04
CA LEU A 501 -35.28 9.97 20.46
C LEU A 501 -36.59 10.76 20.25
N PRO A 502 -36.91 11.74 21.13
CA PRO A 502 -38.19 12.42 21.10
C PRO A 502 -38.28 13.43 19.95
N ARG A 503 -39.41 13.40 19.22
CA ARG A 503 -39.80 14.45 18.27
C ARG A 503 -40.10 15.74 19.02
N PHE A 504 -39.32 16.79 18.78
CA PHE A 504 -39.66 18.14 19.18
C PHE A 504 -40.88 18.64 18.40
N ARG A 505 -41.92 19.04 19.13
CA ARG A 505 -43.04 19.83 18.60
C ARG A 505 -42.61 21.29 18.54
N GLN A 506 -42.80 21.89 17.37
CA GLN A 506 -42.80 23.34 17.19
C GLN A 506 -43.93 23.99 18.01
N ASN A 507 -43.59 25.09 18.68
CA ASN A 507 -44.49 26.18 19.03
C ASN A 507 -43.72 27.48 18.84
#